data_AF-A0A2G5D6W8-F1
#
_entry.id   AF-A0A2G5D6W8-F1
#
_cell.length_a   1.000
_cell.length_b   1.000
_cell.length_c   1.000
_cell.angle_alpha   90.00
_cell.angle_beta   90.00
_cell.angle_gamma   90.00
#
_symmetry.space_group_name_H-M   'P 1'
#
loop_
_entity.id
_entity.type
_entity.pdbx_description
1 polymer ?
#
loop_
_entity_poly.entity_id
_entity_poly.type
_entity_poly.pdbx_seq_one_letter_code
_entity_poly.pdbx_strand_id
1 'polypeptide(L)'
;MADVIGVFSMTVQETLPEVTRLVNAGMEDVKNMEVFVHKIKGSSAGVGACKVVKAADDLLEAMETRNQIRGMHALHAMTNEFHIVREKLDNLAELDARMFAIKAQVLLMMERSRSISSRNS
;
A
#
# COMPACT_ATOMS: atom_id res chain seq x y z
N MET A 1 5.09 -9.40 -6.73
CA MET A 1 4.99 -7.95 -6.43
C MET A 1 3.53 -7.54 -6.32
N ALA A 2 2.67 -7.89 -7.29
CA ALA A 2 1.22 -7.69 -7.21
C ALA A 2 0.57 -8.26 -5.93
N ASP A 3 0.93 -9.48 -5.50
CA ASP A 3 0.32 -10.10 -4.32
C ASP A 3 0.65 -9.35 -3.01
N VAL A 4 1.88 -8.86 -2.88
CA VAL A 4 2.32 -8.13 -1.68
C VAL A 4 1.65 -6.75 -1.61
N ILE A 5 1.58 -6.05 -2.75
CA ILE A 5 0.87 -4.76 -2.88
C ILE A 5 -0.63 -4.95 -2.61
N GLY A 6 -1.22 -6.02 -3.15
CA GLY A 6 -2.63 -6.35 -2.96
C GLY A 6 -2.98 -6.63 -1.50
N VAL A 7 -2.20 -7.47 -0.82
CA VAL A 7 -2.38 -7.76 0.62
C VAL A 7 -2.24 -6.48 1.46
N PHE A 8 -1.27 -5.64 1.15
CA PHE A 8 -1.11 -4.34 1.80
C PHE A 8 -2.35 -3.45 1.62
N SER A 9 -2.75 -3.21 0.38
CA SER A 9 -3.88 -2.35 0.02
C SER A 9 -5.18 -2.83 0.67
N MET A 10 -5.47 -4.12 0.56
CA MET A 10 -6.66 -4.74 1.16
C MET A 10 -6.64 -4.58 2.68
N THR A 11 -5.52 -4.89 3.33
CA THR A 11 -5.39 -4.76 4.79
C THR A 11 -5.69 -3.35 5.26
N VAL A 12 -5.13 -2.32 4.62
CA VAL A 12 -5.35 -0.94 5.03
C VAL A 12 -6.77 -0.48 4.68
N GLN A 13 -7.32 -0.85 3.52
CA GLN A 13 -8.69 -0.50 3.12
C GLN A 13 -9.76 -1.08 4.06
N GLU A 14 -9.57 -2.29 4.55
CA GLU A 14 -10.50 -2.91 5.50
C GLU A 14 -10.35 -2.36 6.92
N THR A 15 -9.13 -1.97 7.31
CA THR A 15 -8.82 -1.63 8.70
C THR A 15 -8.96 -0.12 8.99
N LEU A 16 -8.63 0.73 8.02
CA LEU A 16 -8.66 2.20 8.18
C LEU A 16 -10.05 2.76 8.51
N PRO A 17 -11.19 2.25 7.97
CA PRO A 17 -12.52 2.70 8.36
C PRO A 17 -12.81 2.49 9.85
N GLU A 18 -12.32 1.39 10.43
CA GLU A 18 -12.53 1.08 11.83
C GLU A 18 -11.69 1.98 12.74
N VAL A 19 -10.43 2.24 12.38
CA VAL A 19 -9.60 3.25 13.04
C VAL A 19 -10.27 4.63 12.97
N THR A 20 -10.81 5.00 11.80
CA THR A 20 -11.52 6.27 11.60
C THR A 20 -12.72 6.39 12.52
N ARG A 21 -13.53 5.33 12.62
CA ARG A 21 -14.69 5.27 13.50
C ARG A 21 -14.30 5.48 14.97
N LEU A 22 -13.24 4.81 15.42
CA LEU A 22 -12.77 4.88 16.81
C LEU A 22 -12.17 6.24 17.18
N VAL A 23 -11.43 6.87 16.27
CA VAL A 23 -10.93 8.25 16.46
C VAL A 23 -12.08 9.24 16.57
N ASN A 24 -13.06 9.15 15.67
CA ASN A 24 -14.22 10.05 15.65
C ASN A 24 -15.14 9.86 16.87
N ALA A 25 -15.15 8.66 17.45
CA ALA A 25 -15.84 8.35 18.70
C ALA A 25 -15.10 8.82 19.97
N GLY A 26 -13.99 9.56 19.83
CA GLY A 26 -13.26 10.11 20.98
C GLY A 26 -12.19 9.19 21.56
N MET A 27 -11.77 8.15 20.83
CA MET A 27 -10.66 7.26 21.23
C MET A 27 -10.90 6.55 22.58
N GLU A 28 -12.16 6.25 22.89
CA GLU A 28 -12.55 5.63 24.18
C GLU A 28 -12.12 4.15 24.28
N ASP A 29 -12.12 3.43 23.15
CA ASP A 29 -11.70 2.03 23.05
C ASP A 29 -10.27 1.90 22.51
N VAL A 30 -9.32 2.38 23.31
CA VAL A 30 -7.89 2.41 22.98
C VAL A 30 -7.37 1.02 22.63
N LYS A 31 -7.75 0.00 23.39
CA LYS A 31 -7.19 -1.36 23.23
C LYS A 31 -7.56 -1.99 21.89
N ASN A 32 -8.82 -1.88 21.46
CA ASN A 32 -9.21 -2.40 20.14
C ASN A 32 -8.62 -1.54 19.02
N MET A 33 -8.55 -0.22 19.22
CA MET A 33 -7.92 0.68 18.25
C MET A 33 -6.42 0.35 18.05
N GLU A 34 -5.67 0.01 19.10
CA GLU A 34 -4.24 -0.34 19.00
C GLU A 34 -4.02 -1.54 18.08
N VAL A 35 -4.89 -2.55 18.18
CA VAL A 35 -4.83 -3.75 17.32
C VAL A 35 -4.96 -3.37 15.85
N PHE A 36 -5.91 -2.49 15.51
CA PHE A 36 -6.10 -2.03 14.14
C PHE A 36 -4.93 -1.18 13.63
N VAL A 37 -4.42 -0.27 14.46
CA VAL A 37 -3.27 0.58 14.11
C VAL A 37 -2.00 -0.26 13.93
N HIS A 38 -1.76 -1.25 14.79
CA HIS A 38 -0.66 -2.21 14.63
C HIS A 38 -0.78 -3.05 13.36
N LYS A 39 -2.00 -3.47 12.98
CA LYS A 39 -2.23 -4.20 11.72
C LYS A 39 -1.85 -3.34 10.51
N ILE A 40 -2.25 -2.06 10.49
CA ILE A 40 -1.86 -1.11 9.43
C ILE A 40 -0.34 -0.90 9.43
N LYS A 41 0.26 -0.67 10.61
CA LYS A 41 1.71 -0.47 10.76
C LYS A 41 2.52 -1.65 10.22
N GLY A 42 2.17 -2.87 10.62
CA GLY A 42 2.85 -4.10 10.20
C GLY A 42 2.76 -4.32 8.69
N SER A 43 1.56 -4.18 8.13
CA SER A 43 1.33 -4.27 6.69
C SER A 43 2.14 -3.23 5.91
N SER A 44 2.14 -1.98 6.39
CA SER A 44 2.87 -0.87 5.79
C SER A 44 4.39 -1.06 5.81
N ALA A 45 4.93 -1.60 6.90
CA ALA A 45 6.35 -1.92 7.01
C ALA A 45 6.78 -2.96 5.98
N GLY A 46 5.94 -3.95 5.68
CA GLY A 46 6.21 -5.00 4.70
C GLY A 46 6.39 -4.50 3.27
N VAL A 47 5.88 -3.31 2.94
CA VAL A 47 6.01 -2.69 1.61
C VAL A 47 6.87 -1.43 1.60
N GLY A 48 7.53 -1.11 2.72
CA GLY A 48 8.37 0.09 2.83
C GLY A 48 7.59 1.41 2.84
N ALA A 49 6.31 1.40 3.24
CA ALA A 49 5.48 2.59 3.35
C ALA A 49 5.80 3.40 4.63
N CYS A 50 7.05 3.90 4.73
CA CYS A 50 7.61 4.48 5.96
C CYS A 50 6.79 5.64 6.54
N LYS A 51 6.12 6.44 5.69
CA LYS A 51 5.29 7.55 6.15
C LYS A 51 3.96 7.10 6.75
N VAL A 52 3.39 6.01 6.26
CA VAL A 52 2.22 5.38 6.86
C VAL A 52 2.60 4.76 8.20
N VAL A 53 3.77 4.10 8.28
CA VAL A 53 4.32 3.57 9.53
C VAL A 53 4.49 4.69 10.56
N LYS A 54 5.09 5.82 10.16
CA LYS A 54 5.25 6.98 11.04
C LYS A 54 3.90 7.52 11.54
N ALA A 55 2.92 7.70 10.65
CA ALA A 55 1.60 8.18 11.06
C ALA A 55 0.88 7.20 11.99
N ALA A 56 1.14 5.89 11.87
CA ALA A 56 0.66 4.89 12.81
C ALA A 56 1.32 5.04 14.18
N ASP A 57 2.63 5.30 14.24
CA ASP A 57 3.33 5.60 15.50
C ASP A 57 2.80 6.87 16.16
N ASP A 58 2.60 7.94 15.39
CA ASP A 58 2.03 9.20 15.88
C ASP A 58 0.59 8.99 16.43
N LEU A 59 -0.18 8.08 15.83
CA LEU A 59 -1.52 7.75 16.29
C LEU A 59 -1.49 6.94 17.59
N LEU A 60 -0.59 5.96 17.72
CA LEU A 60 -0.40 5.21 18.97
C LEU A 60 -0.02 6.13 20.14
N GLU A 61 0.90 7.07 19.92
CA GLU A 61 1.27 8.05 20.95
C GLU A 61 0.09 8.97 21.33
N ALA A 62 -0.71 9.37 20.34
CA ALA A 62 -1.93 10.15 20.60
C ALA A 62 -2.95 9.36 21.44
N MET A 63 -3.02 8.04 21.27
CA MET A 63 -3.88 7.16 22.05
C MET A 63 -3.40 7.02 23.50
N GLU A 64 -2.10 6.81 23.71
CA GLU A 64 -1.49 6.77 25.04
C GLU A 64 -1.75 8.06 25.83
N THR A 65 -1.66 9.21 25.14
CA THR A 65 -1.87 10.54 25.73
C THR A 65 -3.33 11.00 25.72
N ARG A 66 -4.26 10.18 25.20
CA ARG A 66 -5.68 10.52 24.98
C ARG A 66 -5.89 11.87 24.30
N ASN A 67 -5.01 12.21 23.37
CA ASN A 67 -5.04 13.48 22.67
C ASN A 67 -5.81 13.36 21.34
N GLN A 68 -7.11 13.68 21.39
CA GLN A 68 -8.00 13.57 20.24
C GLN A 68 -7.54 14.41 19.02
N ILE A 69 -7.03 15.63 19.25
CA ILE A 69 -6.57 16.50 18.16
C ILE A 69 -5.38 15.87 17.44
N ARG A 70 -4.38 15.40 18.20
CA ARG A 70 -3.24 14.67 17.65
C ARG A 70 -3.69 13.38 16.94
N GLY A 71 -4.67 12.66 17.49
CA GLY A 71 -5.23 11.45 16.90
C GLY A 71 -5.89 11.72 15.53
N MET A 72 -6.70 12.78 15.42
CA MET A 72 -7.29 13.18 14.14
C MET A 72 -6.23 13.59 13.11
N HIS A 73 -5.19 14.32 13.53
CA HIS A 73 -4.09 14.71 12.65
C HIS A 73 -3.30 13.49 12.15
N ALA A 74 -2.98 12.56 13.05
CA ALA A 74 -2.28 11.33 12.70
C ALA A 74 -3.12 10.43 11.78
N LEU A 75 -4.43 10.31 12.04
CA LEU A 75 -5.37 9.60 11.15
C LEU A 75 -5.42 10.23 9.75
N HIS A 76 -5.49 11.56 9.68
CA HIS A 76 -5.49 12.26 8.40
C HIS A 76 -4.18 12.03 7.62
N ALA A 77 -3.03 12.13 8.31
CA ALA A 77 -1.73 11.83 7.72
C ALA A 77 -1.64 10.38 7.23
N MET A 78 -2.08 9.41 8.04
CA MET A 78 -2.10 8.00 7.69
C MET A 78 -2.95 7.74 6.44
N THR A 79 -4.14 8.35 6.38
CA THR A 79 -5.06 8.24 5.25
C THR A 79 -4.43 8.82 3.98
N ASN A 80 -3.87 10.02 4.05
CA ASN A 80 -3.27 10.68 2.90
C ASN A 80 -2.05 9.89 2.37
N GLU A 81 -1.14 9.51 3.26
CA GLU A 81 0.07 8.78 2.88
C GLU A 81 -0.24 7.38 2.35
N PHE A 82 -1.29 6.72 2.85
CA PHE A 82 -1.78 5.47 2.27
C PHE A 82 -2.20 5.65 0.81
N HIS A 83 -3.00 6.69 0.49
CA HIS A 83 -3.44 6.94 -0.88
C HIS A 83 -2.26 7.24 -1.81
N ILE A 84 -1.30 8.05 -1.36
CA ILE A 84 -0.08 8.37 -2.12
C ILE A 84 0.74 7.10 -2.40
N VAL A 85 0.94 6.26 -1.39
CA VAL A 85 1.73 5.03 -1.56
C VAL A 85 1.00 4.04 -2.47
N ARG A 86 -0.31 3.86 -2.28
CA ARG A 86 -1.13 2.99 -3.14
C ARG A 86 -1.04 3.40 -4.60
N GLU A 87 -1.27 4.67 -4.91
CA GLU A 87 -1.18 5.20 -6.27
C GLU A 87 0.19 4.93 -6.91
N LYS A 88 1.28 5.15 -6.15
CA LYS A 88 2.63 4.87 -6.63
C LYS A 88 2.87 3.38 -6.89
N LEU A 89 2.38 2.51 -6.01
CA LEU A 89 2.52 1.07 -6.17
C LEU A 89 1.70 0.55 -7.35
N ASP A 90 0.49 1.07 -7.56
CA ASP A 90 -0.36 0.74 -8.70
C ASP A 90 0.31 1.15 -10.02
N ASN A 91 0.86 2.37 -10.08
CA ASN A 91 1.60 2.87 -11.24
C ASN A 91 2.86 2.02 -11.54
N LEU A 92 3.59 1.59 -10.50
CA LEU A 92 4.74 0.70 -10.66
C LEU A 92 4.32 -0.68 -11.18
N ALA A 93 3.24 -1.24 -10.65
CA ALA A 93 2.71 -2.53 -11.10
C ALA A 93 2.27 -2.47 -12.57
N GLU A 94 1.63 -1.37 -12.99
CA GLU A 94 1.26 -1.16 -14.38
C GLU A 94 2.49 -1.03 -15.30
N LEU A 95 3.52 -0.29 -14.87
CA LEU A 95 4.75 -0.13 -15.64
C LEU A 95 5.47 -1.48 -15.82
N ASP A 96 5.58 -2.27 -14.74
CA ASP A 96 6.15 -3.62 -14.79
C ASP A 96 5.39 -4.50 -15.79
N ALA A 97 4.05 -4.51 -15.72
CA ALA A 97 3.22 -5.28 -16.65
C ALA A 97 3.46 -4.88 -18.12
N ARG A 98 3.57 -3.57 -18.40
CA ARG A 98 3.90 -3.07 -19.74
C ARG A 98 5.30 -3.48 -20.18
N MET A 99 6.29 -3.43 -19.29
CA MET A 99 7.66 -3.87 -19.59
C MET A 99 7.72 -5.36 -19.94
N PHE A 100 6.99 -6.21 -19.22
CA PHE A 100 6.87 -7.63 -19.54
C PHE A 100 6.21 -7.86 -20.90
N ALA A 101 5.12 -7.15 -21.20
CA ALA A 101 4.45 -7.25 -22.49
C ALA A 101 5.36 -6.86 -23.67
N ILE A 102 6.11 -5.75 -23.54
CA ILE A 102 7.07 -5.31 -24.56
C ILE A 102 8.18 -6.35 -24.76
N LYS A 103 8.76 -6.88 -23.68
CA LYS A 103 9.78 -7.93 -23.76
C LYS A 103 9.28 -9.16 -24.52
N ALA A 104 8.05 -9.60 -24.23
CA ALA A 104 7.44 -10.74 -24.92
C ALA A 104 7.23 -10.45 -26.42
N GLN A 105 6.73 -9.26 -26.77
CA GLN A 105 6.55 -8.86 -28.17
C GLN A 105 7.86 -8.86 -28.95
N VAL A 106 8.94 -8.30 -28.37
CA VAL A 106 10.27 -8.28 -29.01
C VAL A 106 10.79 -9.70 -29.24
N LEU A 107 10.65 -10.59 -28.26
CA LEU A 107 11.11 -11.98 -28.41
C LEU A 107 10.39 -12.69 -29.56
N LEU A 108 9.07 -12.54 -29.64
CA LEU A 108 8.24 -13.09 -30.73
C LEU A 108 8.64 -12.52 -32.10
N MET A 109 8.98 -11.23 -32.17
CA MET A 109 9.47 -10.62 -33.41
C MET A 109 10.80 -11.26 -33.87
N MET A 110 11.73 -11.47 -32.93
CA MET A 110 13.03 -12.10 -33.23
C MET A 110 12.91 -13.56 -33.69
N GLU A 111 11.99 -14.33 -33.10
CA GLU A 111 11.70 -15.71 -33.50
C GLU A 111 11.09 -15.80 -34.91
N ARG A 112 10.18 -14.87 -35.24
CA ARG A 112 9.61 -14.76 -36.58
C ARG A 112 10.69 -14.46 -37.63
N SER A 113 11.59 -13.51 -37.35
CA SER A 113 12.69 -13.17 -38.27
C SER A 113 13.64 -14.34 -38.53
N ARG A 114 13.99 -15.12 -37.48
CA ARG A 114 14.82 -16.34 -37.63
C ARG A 114 14.12 -17.41 -38.46
N SER A 115 12.82 -17.63 -38.22
CA SER A 115 12.04 -18.63 -38.96
C SER A 115 11.96 -18.31 -40.45
N ILE A 116 11.81 -17.03 -40.81
CA ILE A 116 11.80 -16.56 -42.20
C ILE A 116 13.17 -16.78 -42.87
N SER A 117 14.28 -16.46 -42.19
CA SER A 117 15.63 -16.67 -42.72
C SER A 117 15.95 -18.14 -42.99
N SER A 118 15.47 -19.06 -42.12
CA SER A 118 15.70 -20.51 -42.28
C SER A 118 14.91 -21.15 -43.43
N ARG A 119 13.80 -20.53 -43.87
CA ARG A 119 12.98 -21.03 -45.00
C ARG A 119 13.49 -20.57 -46.36
N ASN A 120 14.32 -19.53 -46.40
CA ASN A 120 14.86 -18.94 -47.62
C ASN A 120 16.33 -19.33 -47.88
N SER A 121 16.90 -20.22 -47.07
CA SER A 121 18.24 -20.81 -47.23
C SER A 121 18.11 -22.27 -47.67
#